data_AF-A0A958WQR6-F1
#
_entry.id   AF-A0A958WQR6-F1
#
_cell.length_a   1.000
_cell.length_b   1.000
_cell.length_c   1.000
_cell.angle_alpha   90.00
_cell.angle_beta   90.00
_cell.angle_gamma   90.00
#
_symmetry.space_group_name_H-M   'P 1'
#
loop_
_entity.id
_entity.type
_entity.pdbx_description
1 polymer ?
#
loop_
_entity_poly.entity_id
_entity_poly.type
_entity_poly.pdbx_seq_one_letter_code
_entity_poly.pdbx_strand_id
1 'polypeptide(L)'
;MAKQRKPLGDYFAIGSMGASLVLKNLPFVLFLSFLTVIYIANAHYAEKQIRQIQTLQRDVKELKRQYNALKSEIMFKSRLAEIGDEVEGMGLRKTSGRVKRIVSE
;
A
#
# COMPACT_ATOMS: atom_id res chain seq x y z
N MET A 1 61.24 8.79 13.72
CA MET A 1 59.98 9.57 13.62
C MET A 1 59.02 9.05 14.68
N ALA A 2 58.79 9.81 15.76
CA ALA A 2 57.96 9.37 16.88
C ALA A 2 56.47 9.69 16.62
N LYS A 3 55.63 8.66 16.65
CA LYS A 3 54.17 8.76 16.46
C LYS A 3 53.54 9.37 17.71
N GLN A 4 53.26 10.67 17.65
CA GLN A 4 52.62 11.45 18.70
C GLN A 4 51.25 10.83 19.03
N ARG A 5 51.10 10.27 20.23
CA ARG A 5 49.81 9.75 20.72
C ARG A 5 48.97 10.93 21.19
N LYS A 6 47.80 11.12 20.57
CA LYS A 6 46.87 12.19 20.94
C LYS A 6 46.46 12.00 22.41
N PRO A 7 46.59 13.02 23.27
CA PRO A 7 46.23 12.90 24.67
C PRO A 7 44.71 12.74 24.82
N LEU A 8 44.29 11.87 25.74
CA LEU A 8 42.87 11.67 26.07
C LEU A 8 42.14 12.99 26.41
N GLY A 9 42.87 14.00 26.87
CA GLY A 9 42.36 15.33 27.23
C GLY A 9 41.73 16.10 26.06
N ASP A 10 42.16 15.86 24.82
CA ASP A 10 41.62 16.58 23.65
C ASP A 10 40.16 16.20 23.37
N TYR A 11 39.76 14.96 23.69
CA TYR A 11 38.37 14.50 23.55
C TYR A 11 37.43 15.20 24.55
N PHE A 12 37.91 15.45 25.77
CA PHE A 12 37.15 16.20 26.77
C PHE A 12 37.05 17.69 26.45
N ALA A 13 38.10 18.28 25.86
CA ALA A 13 38.10 19.69 25.42
C ALA A 13 37.14 19.94 24.24
N ILE A 14 37.04 19.00 23.30
CA ILE A 14 36.06 19.06 22.20
C ILE A 14 34.64 18.90 22.76
N GLY A 15 34.44 17.99 23.72
CA GLY A 15 33.16 17.80 24.40
C GLY A 15 32.69 19.02 25.18
N SER A 16 33.60 19.73 25.87
CA SER A 16 33.27 20.91 26.66
C SER A 16 32.93 22.13 25.81
N MET A 17 33.63 22.35 24.68
CA MET A 17 33.26 23.39 23.71
C MET A 17 31.85 23.15 23.13
N GLY A 18 31.54 21.92 22.73
CA GLY A 18 30.19 21.56 22.26
C GLY A 18 29.12 21.72 23.34
N ALA A 19 29.41 21.27 24.57
CA ALA A 19 28.50 21.40 25.71
C ALA A 19 28.20 22.87 26.04
N SER A 20 29.18 23.77 25.97
CA SER A 20 28.98 25.21 26.22
C SER A 20 28.04 25.87 25.19
N LEU A 21 28.12 25.46 23.92
CA LEU A 21 27.23 25.93 22.84
C LEU A 21 25.82 25.35 22.95
N VAL A 22 25.71 24.08 23.37
CA VAL A 22 24.45 23.39 23.62
C VAL A 22 23.73 23.99 24.83
N LEU A 23 24.44 24.30 25.91
CA LEU A 23 23.89 24.97 27.09
C LEU A 23 23.39 26.39 26.76
N LYS A 24 24.09 27.11 25.88
CA LYS A 24 23.65 28.44 25.42
C LYS A 24 22.36 28.40 24.59
N ASN A 25 22.13 27.29 23.86
CA ASN A 25 20.95 27.09 23.00
C ASN A 25 20.05 25.95 23.50
N LEU A 26 20.03 25.73 24.81
CA LEU A 26 19.29 24.65 25.45
C LEU A 26 17.81 24.53 25.00
N PRO A 27 17.02 25.62 24.90
CA PRO A 27 15.62 25.50 24.46
C PRO A 27 15.49 24.96 23.02
N PHE A 28 16.45 25.25 22.14
CA PHE A 28 16.44 24.77 20.75
C PHE A 28 16.76 23.26 20.67
N VAL A 29 17.71 22.79 21.47
CA VAL A 29 18.06 21.36 21.52
C VAL A 29 16.92 20.54 22.13
N LEU A 30 16.24 21.06 23.17
CA LEU A 30 15.04 20.44 23.72
C LEU A 30 13.91 20.37 22.69
N PHE A 31 13.71 21.42 21.90
CA PHE A 31 12.74 21.41 20.80
C PHE A 31 13.04 20.34 19.74
N LEU A 32 14.31 20.19 19.34
CA LEU A 32 14.72 19.13 18.41
C LEU A 32 14.56 17.73 19.01
N SER A 33 14.88 17.55 20.29
CA SER A 33 14.66 16.28 20.99
C SER A 33 13.16 15.94 21.01
N PHE A 34 12.30 16.92 21.28
CA PHE A 34 10.86 16.75 21.26
C PHE A 34 10.34 16.34 19.87
N LEU A 35 10.80 17.02 18.82
CA LEU A 35 10.51 16.65 17.43
C LEU A 35 10.99 15.24 17.09
N THR A 36 12.14 14.82 17.61
CA THR A 36 12.70 13.48 17.39
C THR A 36 11.79 12.41 18.02
N VAL A 37 11.29 12.65 19.23
CA VAL A 37 10.33 11.74 19.88
C VAL A 37 9.03 11.64 19.09
N ILE A 38 8.48 12.77 18.64
CA ILE A 38 7.27 12.79 17.78
C ILE A 38 7.53 12.02 16.48
N TYR A 39 8.70 12.20 15.87
CA TYR A 39 9.05 11.52 14.64
C TYR A 39 9.11 10.00 14.82
N ILE A 40 9.77 9.52 15.88
CA ILE A 40 9.85 8.08 16.20
C ILE A 40 8.44 7.52 16.47
N ALA A 41 7.62 8.25 17.22
CA ALA A 41 6.24 7.85 17.48
C ALA A 41 5.46 7.71 16.17
N ASN A 42 5.49 8.73 15.31
CA ASN A 42 4.82 8.72 14.00
C ASN A 42 5.33 7.60 13.08
N ALA A 43 6.63 7.35 13.07
CA ALA A 43 7.20 6.24 12.30
C ALA A 43 6.64 4.89 12.75
N HIS A 44 6.50 4.67 14.07
CA HIS A 44 5.94 3.44 14.60
C HIS A 44 4.44 3.30 14.30
N TYR A 45 3.68 4.40 14.36
CA TYR A 45 2.28 4.40 13.92
C TYR A 45 2.15 4.08 12.42
N ALA A 46 2.99 4.67 11.57
CA ALA A 46 2.99 4.41 10.14
C ALA A 46 3.24 2.93 9.81
N GLU A 47 4.17 2.27 10.51
CA GLU A 47 4.44 0.84 10.31
C GLU A 47 3.20 -0.03 10.60
N LYS A 48 2.48 0.27 11.69
CA LYS A 48 1.24 -0.45 12.03
C LYS A 48 0.16 -0.24 10.96
N GLN A 49 -0.01 1.00 10.50
CA GLN A 49 -0.98 1.32 9.46
C GLN A 49 -0.66 0.62 8.14
N ILE A 50 0.61 0.57 7.74
CA ILE A 50 1.04 -0.13 6.51
C ILE A 50 0.69 -1.62 6.57
N ARG A 51 0.94 -2.28 7.71
CA ARG A 51 0.56 -3.70 7.88
C ARG A 51 -0.95 -3.92 7.77
N GLN A 52 -1.75 -3.03 8.35
CA GLN A 52 -3.21 -3.08 8.24
C GLN A 52 -3.71 -2.84 6.80
N ILE A 53 -3.09 -1.91 6.07
CA ILE A 53 -3.42 -1.66 4.67
C ILE A 53 -3.14 -2.92 3.83
N GLN A 54 -2.01 -3.59 4.07
CA GLN A 54 -1.66 -4.83 3.35
C GLN A 54 -2.61 -5.99 3.65
N THR A 55 -3.13 -6.13 4.87
CA THR A 55 -4.17 -7.12 5.17
C THR A 55 -5.47 -6.77 4.46
N LEU A 56 -5.92 -5.52 4.59
CA LEU A 56 -7.18 -5.07 3.99
C LEU A 56 -7.18 -5.17 2.46
N GLN A 57 -6.06 -4.85 1.81
CA GLN A 57 -5.90 -5.02 0.37
C GLN A 57 -5.98 -6.48 -0.08
N ARG A 58 -5.47 -7.42 0.73
CA ARG A 58 -5.60 -8.86 0.46
C ARG A 58 -7.05 -9.30 0.53
N ASP A 59 -7.78 -8.84 1.55
CA ASP A 59 -9.19 -9.19 1.74
C ASP A 59 -10.06 -8.66 0.59
N VAL A 60 -9.85 -7.41 0.18
CA VAL A 60 -10.54 -6.81 -0.97
C VAL A 60 -10.22 -7.57 -2.27
N LYS A 61 -8.95 -7.96 -2.47
CA LYS A 61 -8.55 -8.74 -3.65
C LYS A 61 -9.20 -10.11 -3.65
N GLU A 62 -9.31 -10.76 -2.50
CA GLU A 62 -9.96 -12.05 -2.35
C GLU A 62 -11.45 -11.96 -2.64
N LEU A 63 -12.12 -10.98 -2.06
CA LEU A 63 -13.54 -10.74 -2.29
C LEU A 63 -13.84 -10.45 -3.77
N LYS A 64 -12.98 -9.66 -4.43
CA LYS A 64 -13.09 -9.40 -5.87
C LYS A 64 -12.86 -10.65 -6.71
N ARG A 65 -11.96 -11.54 -6.30
CA ARG A 65 -11.76 -12.85 -6.96
C ARG A 65 -13.00 -13.72 -6.84
N GLN A 66 -13.59 -13.81 -5.66
CA GLN A 66 -14.83 -14.57 -5.43
C GLN A 66 -15.99 -14.02 -6.27
N TYR A 67 -16.18 -12.69 -6.30
CA TYR A 67 -17.20 -12.06 -7.14
C TYR A 67 -17.00 -12.38 -8.63
N ASN A 68 -15.76 -12.26 -9.13
CA ASN A 68 -15.47 -12.56 -10.54
C ASN A 68 -15.70 -14.04 -10.87
N ALA A 69 -15.34 -14.95 -9.96
CA ALA A 69 -15.58 -16.38 -10.12
C ALA A 69 -17.09 -16.68 -10.17
N LEU A 70 -17.87 -16.15 -9.23
CA LEU A 70 -19.33 -16.32 -9.21
C LEU A 70 -19.98 -15.71 -10.46
N LYS A 71 -19.54 -14.53 -10.88
CA LYS A 71 -20.02 -13.90 -12.11
C LYS A 71 -19.70 -14.77 -13.34
N SER A 72 -18.50 -15.35 -13.39
CA SER A 72 -18.12 -16.26 -14.47
C SER A 72 -18.98 -17.53 -14.48
N GLU A 73 -19.30 -18.07 -13.30
CA GLU A 73 -20.20 -19.22 -13.18
C GLU A 73 -21.62 -18.88 -13.64
N ILE A 74 -22.15 -17.73 -13.22
CA ILE A 74 -23.44 -17.22 -13.71
C ILE A 74 -23.39 -17.02 -15.22
N MET A 75 -22.33 -16.44 -15.77
CA MET A 75 -22.18 -16.26 -17.21
C MET A 75 -22.07 -17.58 -17.97
N PHE A 76 -21.48 -18.61 -17.37
CA PHE A 76 -21.41 -19.96 -17.93
C PHE A 76 -22.80 -20.61 -17.96
N LYS A 77 -23.51 -20.60 -16.82
CA LYS A 77 -24.91 -21.06 -16.70
C LYS A 77 -25.88 -20.26 -17.58
N SER A 78 -25.65 -18.96 -17.73
CA SER A 78 -26.44 -18.06 -18.57
C SER A 78 -25.96 -18.04 -20.03
N ARG A 79 -24.93 -18.84 -20.38
CA ARG A 79 -24.40 -18.84 -21.74
C ARG A 79 -25.50 -19.37 -22.64
N LEU A 80 -25.88 -18.54 -23.61
CA LEU A 80 -26.86 -18.81 -24.66
C LEU A 80 -26.65 -20.15 -25.39
N ALA A 81 -25.48 -20.79 -25.25
CA ALA A 81 -25.21 -22.13 -25.74
C ALA A 81 -26.11 -23.16 -25.04
N GLU A 82 -26.08 -23.23 -23.71
CA GLU A 82 -26.79 -24.25 -22.89
C GLU A 82 -28.28 -23.93 -22.77
N ILE A 83 -28.64 -22.65 -22.59
CA ILE A 83 -30.03 -22.19 -22.70
C ILE A 83 -30.59 -22.49 -24.10
N GLY A 84 -29.79 -22.32 -25.16
CA GLY A 84 -30.28 -22.62 -26.50
C GLY A 84 -30.60 -24.09 -26.71
N ASP A 85 -29.88 -25.01 -26.07
CA ASP A 85 -30.09 -26.45 -26.17
C ASP A 85 -31.26 -26.90 -25.26
N GLU A 86 -31.42 -26.29 -24.09
CA GLU A 86 -32.55 -26.53 -23.17
C GLU A 86 -33.87 -25.96 -23.71
N VAL A 87 -33.82 -24.82 -24.41
CA VAL A 87 -35.00 -24.18 -25.02
C VAL A 87 -35.27 -24.72 -26.43
N GLU A 88 -34.37 -25.50 -27.04
CA GLU A 88 -34.61 -26.20 -28.30
C GLU A 88 -35.72 -27.26 -28.14
N GLY A 89 -35.81 -27.90 -26.97
CA GLY A 89 -36.93 -28.76 -26.59
C GLY A 89 -38.29 -28.02 -26.48
N MET A 90 -38.27 -26.69 -26.32
CA MET A 90 -39.46 -25.82 -26.32
C MET A 90 -39.75 -25.21 -27.71
N GLY A 91 -39.01 -25.62 -28.76
CA GLY A 91 -39.25 -25.19 -30.15
C GLY A 91 -38.70 -23.80 -30.52
N LEU A 92 -37.90 -23.16 -29.64
CA LEU A 92 -37.32 -21.85 -29.89
C LEU A 92 -35.91 -22.01 -30.50
N ARG A 93 -35.67 -21.41 -31.69
CA ARG A 93 -34.39 -21.49 -32.41
C ARG A 93 -33.55 -20.22 -32.23
N LYS A 94 -32.22 -20.39 -32.06
CA LYS A 94 -31.25 -19.28 -32.07
C LYS A 94 -31.34 -18.49 -33.38
N THR A 95 -31.57 -17.17 -33.31
CA THR A 95 -31.51 -16.32 -34.51
C THR A 95 -30.05 -16.14 -34.94
N SER A 96 -29.68 -16.75 -36.07
CA SER A 96 -28.34 -16.65 -36.65
C SER A 96 -28.25 -15.38 -37.51
N GLY A 97 -28.17 -14.23 -36.86
CA GLY A 97 -28.03 -12.95 -37.55
C GLY A 97 -27.03 -12.05 -36.84
N ARG A 98 -25.88 -11.79 -37.49
CA ARG A 98 -25.00 -10.67 -37.10
C ARG A 98 -25.84 -9.40 -37.00
N VAL A 99 -25.75 -8.70 -35.87
CA VAL A 99 -26.40 -7.42 -35.63
C VAL A 99 -26.04 -6.46 -36.76
N LYS A 100 -27.02 -6.09 -37.60
CA LYS A 100 -26.82 -5.08 -38.64
C LYS A 100 -26.97 -3.71 -37.98
N ARG A 101 -25.89 -2.93 -37.98
CA ARG A 101 -25.92 -1.53 -37.58
C ARG A 101 -26.66 -0.76 -38.67
N ILE A 102 -27.82 -0.22 -38.36
CA ILE A 102 -28.49 0.73 -39.25
C ILE A 102 -27.69 2.03 -39.12
N VAL A 103 -27.01 2.42 -40.19
CA VAL A 103 -26.47 3.77 -40.33
C VAL A 103 -27.51 4.52 -41.16
N SER A 104 -28.14 5.52 -40.56
CA SER A 104 -28.90 6.52 -41.31
C SER A 104 -27.88 7.51 -41.86
N GLU A 105 -27.80 7.62 -43.19
CA GLU A 105 -27.39 8.87 -43.83
C GLU A 105 -28.50 9.93 -43.66
#